data_AF-A0A832D5C8-F1
#
_entry.id   AF-A0A832D5C8-F1
#
_cell.length_a   1.000
_cell.length_b   1.000
_cell.length_c   1.000
_cell.angle_alpha   90.00
_cell.angle_beta   90.00
_cell.angle_gamma   90.00
#
_symmetry.space_group_name_H-M   'P 1'
#
loop_
_entity.id
_entity.type
_entity.pdbx_description
1 polymer ?
#
loop_
_entity_poly.entity_id
_entity_poly.type
_entity_poly.pdbx_seq_one_letter_code
_entity_poly.pdbx_strand_id
1 'polypeptide(L)'
;MPDAPRFVQDPAGTRFRLVPQPDFAPEIVRVTPRFGRIQAGPRDETIEVVDAVSKVGYKDDHTGRYRARPPYRGKRRPPVRPDPDGDFVDGVQPGSLDFAAAAAFAATRFTLEVWRFYLGRDVRWHFGGKTLELVPRVRSANAWVGDGFMELGFDRYPDEGYRDRPFALSLDTVAHETGHLIMKGLLGNPPFDERSIQYRAHEEAAADLVALITLTHFDSVVAAALRRTGGLLHGDSALSLVSEWGRTRRLKRDARHLFNAVRVTAVRQAQDPEPDKYDLSLAFSGATFDVLLGLYYAALAERGHIDDATARAARHRVDAPAPARVREAFARAHAVRAAELHEALLDARDHLASVLAGAWQAVRPESLTFARVLAALLREDERLATSGGRPPHTELIQAAFAARDIEPAA
;
A
#
# COMPACT_ATOMS: atom_id res chain seq x y z
N MET A 1 -24.26 -4.41 -3.95
CA MET A 1 -23.21 -5.38 -4.32
C MET A 1 -23.45 -6.68 -3.56
N PRO A 2 -23.60 -7.88 -4.17
CA PRO A 2 -23.17 -9.09 -3.47
C PRO A 2 -21.71 -8.90 -3.09
N ASP A 3 -21.36 -9.20 -1.84
CA ASP A 3 -20.08 -8.78 -1.28
C ASP A 3 -18.95 -9.41 -2.11
N ALA A 4 -18.10 -8.56 -2.70
CA ALA A 4 -16.83 -9.05 -3.22
C ALA A 4 -16.15 -9.84 -2.09
N PRO A 5 -15.44 -10.93 -2.40
CA PRO A 5 -14.83 -11.74 -1.35
C PRO A 5 -13.98 -10.81 -0.47
N ARG A 6 -14.23 -10.86 0.84
CA ARG A 6 -13.61 -9.97 1.82
C ARG A 6 -12.57 -10.74 2.64
N PHE A 7 -11.38 -10.19 2.73
CA PHE A 7 -10.33 -10.76 3.57
C PHE A 7 -10.76 -10.67 5.05
N VAL A 8 -10.65 -11.79 5.75
CA VAL A 8 -10.89 -11.91 7.19
C VAL A 8 -9.66 -12.57 7.81
N GLN A 9 -9.13 -11.96 8.87
CA GLN A 9 -7.98 -12.51 9.61
C GLN A 9 -8.32 -13.87 10.22
N ASP A 10 -7.38 -14.82 10.24
CA ASP A 10 -7.57 -16.11 10.93
C ASP A 10 -7.71 -15.86 12.44
N PRO A 11 -8.83 -16.23 13.09
CA PRO A 11 -8.99 -16.08 14.53
C PRO A 11 -7.92 -16.83 15.36
N ALA A 12 -7.31 -17.88 14.79
CA ALA A 12 -6.21 -18.64 15.38
C ALA A 12 -4.81 -18.09 15.01
N GLY A 13 -4.75 -16.96 14.29
CA GLY A 13 -3.51 -16.26 13.98
C GLY A 13 -2.84 -15.69 15.22
N THR A 14 -1.52 -15.58 15.16
CA THR A 14 -0.66 -14.99 16.19
C THR A 14 -0.95 -13.49 16.26
N ARG A 15 -1.14 -12.96 17.48
CA ARG A 15 -1.45 -11.55 17.70
C ARG A 15 -0.21 -10.69 17.72
N PHE A 16 -0.30 -9.54 17.07
CA PHE A 16 0.68 -8.45 17.11
C PHE A 16 -0.04 -7.12 17.27
N ARG A 17 0.69 -6.09 17.69
CA ARG A 17 0.23 -4.70 17.59
C ARG A 17 0.86 -4.04 16.36
N LEU A 18 0.05 -3.37 15.55
CA LEU A 18 0.48 -2.57 14.41
C LEU A 18 0.00 -1.14 14.53
N VAL A 19 0.82 -0.19 14.12
CA VAL A 19 0.41 1.21 13.96
C VAL A 19 0.12 1.42 12.48
N PRO A 20 -1.15 1.63 12.07
CA PRO A 20 -1.51 1.75 10.66
C PRO A 20 -0.73 2.89 9.99
N GLN A 21 -0.74 4.03 10.65
CA GLN A 21 0.01 5.22 10.29
C GLN A 21 0.45 5.95 11.57
N PRO A 22 1.45 6.83 11.51
CA PRO A 22 2.14 7.38 12.68
C PRO A 22 1.28 8.11 13.71
N ASP A 23 0.16 8.68 13.27
CA ASP A 23 -0.78 9.42 14.13
C ASP A 23 -1.92 8.54 14.67
N PHE A 24 -1.88 7.23 14.39
CA PHE A 24 -2.85 6.25 14.87
C PHE A 24 -2.33 5.50 16.09
N ALA A 25 -3.27 5.10 16.96
CA ALA A 25 -2.97 4.19 18.04
C ALA A 25 -2.62 2.80 17.50
N PRO A 26 -1.76 2.02 18.17
CA PRO A 26 -1.53 0.64 17.82
C PRO A 26 -2.82 -0.20 17.94
N GLU A 27 -3.10 -1.00 16.92
CA GLU A 27 -4.23 -1.93 16.84
C GLU A 27 -3.75 -3.38 16.83
N ILE A 28 -4.56 -4.28 17.41
CA ILE A 28 -4.24 -5.71 17.39
C ILE A 28 -4.63 -6.28 16.03
N VAL A 29 -3.68 -6.95 15.39
CA VAL A 29 -3.91 -7.79 14.21
C VAL A 29 -3.56 -9.22 14.50
N ARG A 30 -4.15 -10.15 13.73
CA ARG A 30 -3.79 -11.56 13.72
C ARG A 30 -3.15 -11.92 12.39
N VAL A 31 -2.01 -12.58 12.45
CA VAL A 31 -1.27 -13.05 11.28
C VAL A 31 -0.94 -14.54 11.42
N THR A 32 -0.90 -15.23 10.29
CA THR A 32 -0.40 -16.58 10.13
C THR A 32 1.14 -16.62 10.04
N PRO A 33 1.81 -17.72 10.41
CA PRO A 33 1.24 -18.98 10.88
C PRO A 33 0.59 -18.88 12.26
N ARG A 34 -0.26 -19.87 12.56
CA ARG A 34 -1.05 -19.93 13.80
C ARG A 34 -0.17 -19.88 15.05
N PHE A 35 -0.84 -19.59 16.15
CA PHE A 35 -0.33 -19.56 17.49
C PHE A 35 0.83 -20.53 17.78
N GLY A 36 1.97 -20.00 18.28
CA GLY A 36 3.16 -20.79 18.66
C GLY A 36 4.05 -21.29 17.51
N ARG A 37 3.73 -20.94 16.26
CA ARG A 37 4.57 -21.28 15.08
C ARG A 37 5.58 -20.18 14.71
N ILE A 38 5.34 -18.95 15.14
CA ILE A 38 6.25 -17.82 14.91
C ILE A 38 7.33 -17.85 16.00
N GLN A 39 8.58 -17.96 15.58
CA GLN A 39 9.72 -18.10 16.50
C GLN A 39 10.20 -16.75 17.02
N ALA A 40 11.01 -16.78 18.10
CA ALA A 40 11.64 -15.57 18.65
C ALA A 40 12.55 -14.88 17.62
N GLY A 41 12.58 -13.55 17.67
CA GLY A 41 13.08 -12.70 16.59
C GLY A 41 12.16 -12.92 15.41
N PRO A 42 10.90 -12.41 15.48
CA PRO A 42 9.74 -12.91 14.75
C PRO A 42 10.12 -13.53 13.42
N ARG A 43 9.96 -14.84 13.34
CA ARG A 43 10.45 -15.65 12.22
C ARG A 43 9.48 -16.76 11.88
N ASP A 44 9.32 -16.97 10.59
CA ASP A 44 8.67 -18.14 10.01
C ASP A 44 9.50 -18.69 8.83
N GLU A 45 8.89 -19.50 7.97
CA GLU A 45 9.55 -20.13 6.83
C GLU A 45 9.97 -19.14 5.73
N THR A 46 9.31 -17.98 5.65
CA THR A 46 9.46 -16.99 4.57
C THR A 46 10.08 -15.67 5.00
N ILE A 47 10.04 -15.33 6.30
CA ILE A 47 10.55 -14.05 6.84
C ILE A 47 11.38 -14.33 8.10
N GLU A 48 12.55 -13.70 8.21
CA GLU A 48 13.38 -13.67 9.43
C GLU A 48 13.69 -12.23 9.80
N VAL A 49 13.28 -11.80 11.00
CA VAL A 49 13.70 -10.50 11.53
C VAL A 49 15.15 -10.56 12.02
N VAL A 50 15.99 -9.72 11.43
CA VAL A 50 17.37 -9.51 11.85
C VAL A 50 17.51 -8.12 12.44
N ASP A 51 17.33 -8.04 13.76
CA ASP A 51 17.48 -6.80 14.53
C ASP A 51 18.97 -6.46 14.73
N ALA A 52 19.54 -5.84 13.69
CA ALA A 52 20.95 -5.51 13.63
C ALA A 52 21.30 -4.27 14.47
N VAL A 53 22.47 -4.28 15.10
CA VAL A 53 23.01 -3.14 15.87
C VAL A 53 23.94 -2.32 14.98
N SER A 54 23.71 -1.01 14.88
CA SER A 54 24.62 -0.09 14.18
C SER A 54 24.83 -0.43 12.70
N LYS A 55 23.88 -1.12 12.06
CA LYS A 55 24.00 -1.59 10.67
C LYS A 55 23.93 -0.43 9.68
N VAL A 56 24.85 -0.43 8.73
CA VAL A 56 24.78 0.39 7.50
C VAL A 56 24.07 -0.42 6.42
N GLY A 57 23.33 0.26 5.56
CA GLY A 57 22.56 -0.32 4.45
C GLY A 57 23.37 -1.26 3.58
N TYR A 58 22.71 -2.31 3.08
CA TYR A 58 23.25 -3.11 1.98
C TYR A 58 23.39 -2.30 0.70
N LYS A 59 22.60 -1.24 0.57
CA LYS A 59 22.73 -0.23 -0.49
C LYS A 59 23.30 1.07 0.08
N ASP A 60 23.99 1.80 -0.78
CA ASP A 60 24.43 3.18 -0.54
C ASP A 60 23.27 4.14 -0.82
N ASP A 61 22.89 4.96 0.17
CA ASP A 61 21.77 5.91 0.08
C ASP A 61 21.89 6.92 -1.08
N HIS A 62 23.12 7.27 -1.49
CA HIS A 62 23.36 8.29 -2.51
C HIS A 62 23.45 7.71 -3.92
N THR A 63 24.08 6.55 -4.07
CA THR A 63 24.38 5.93 -5.37
C THR A 63 23.45 4.76 -5.70
N GLY A 64 22.70 4.24 -4.72
CA GLY A 64 21.86 3.05 -4.85
C GLY A 64 22.63 1.74 -5.05
N ARG A 65 23.97 1.78 -5.07
CA ARG A 65 24.83 0.62 -5.34
C ARG A 65 24.90 -0.31 -4.14
N TYR A 66 24.97 -1.62 -4.42
CA TYR A 66 25.19 -2.63 -3.39
C TYR A 66 26.59 -2.49 -2.77
N ARG A 67 26.63 -2.35 -1.44
CA ARG A 67 27.85 -2.44 -0.60
C ARG A 67 28.09 -3.87 -0.14
N ALA A 68 27.01 -4.59 0.16
CA ALA A 68 27.03 -5.97 0.62
C ALA A 68 25.68 -6.63 0.28
N ARG A 69 25.57 -7.93 0.54
CA ARG A 69 24.34 -8.71 0.34
C ARG A 69 24.00 -9.50 1.60
N PRO A 70 22.73 -9.87 1.82
CA PRO A 70 22.37 -10.80 2.87
C PRO A 70 23.11 -12.14 2.69
N PRO A 71 23.27 -12.92 3.78
CA PRO A 71 22.76 -12.66 5.13
C PRO A 71 23.68 -11.77 5.98
N TYR A 72 23.09 -11.02 6.92
CA TYR A 72 23.84 -10.17 7.86
C TYR A 72 24.60 -11.02 8.88
N ARG A 73 25.90 -10.71 9.04
CA ARG A 73 26.83 -11.42 9.93
C ARG A 73 27.33 -10.60 11.11
N GLY A 74 26.86 -9.36 11.26
CA GLY A 74 27.28 -8.47 12.35
C GLY A 74 26.49 -8.67 13.65
N LYS A 75 26.67 -7.74 14.59
CA LYS A 75 26.06 -7.76 15.92
C LYS A 75 24.53 -7.62 15.83
N ARG A 76 23.82 -8.50 16.52
CA ARG A 76 22.35 -8.51 16.62
C ARG A 76 21.91 -8.21 18.05
N ARG A 77 20.73 -7.61 18.22
CA ARG A 77 20.05 -7.53 19.52
C ARG A 77 19.50 -8.91 19.91
N PRO A 78 19.19 -9.14 21.21
CA PRO A 78 18.46 -10.33 21.61
C PRO A 78 17.15 -10.48 20.81
N PRO A 79 16.78 -11.68 20.37
CA PRO A 79 15.56 -11.90 19.62
C PRO A 79 14.34 -11.59 20.49
N VAL A 80 13.40 -10.78 19.98
CA VAL A 80 12.10 -10.52 20.62
C VAL A 80 11.39 -11.86 20.82
N ARG A 81 11.03 -12.18 22.06
CA ARG A 81 10.35 -13.45 22.36
C ARG A 81 8.84 -13.26 22.34
N PRO A 82 8.10 -14.27 21.91
CA PRO A 82 6.67 -14.27 22.13
C PRO A 82 6.36 -14.46 23.64
N ASP A 83 5.16 -14.06 24.05
CA ASP A 83 4.63 -14.24 25.40
C ASP A 83 4.26 -15.72 25.68
N PRO A 84 3.77 -16.09 26.88
CA PRO A 84 3.39 -17.49 27.18
C PRO A 84 2.26 -18.02 26.31
N ASP A 85 1.35 -17.12 25.92
CA ASP A 85 0.33 -17.35 24.89
C ASP A 85 0.90 -17.04 23.51
N GLY A 86 2.22 -17.23 23.33
CA GLY A 86 3.06 -17.21 22.13
C GLY A 86 2.79 -16.07 21.13
N ASP A 87 2.13 -15.01 21.60
CA ASP A 87 1.82 -13.81 20.86
C ASP A 87 2.94 -12.78 21.06
N PHE A 88 2.90 -11.70 20.30
CA PHE A 88 3.85 -10.59 20.44
C PHE A 88 3.11 -9.33 20.91
N VAL A 89 2.26 -9.51 21.92
CA VAL A 89 1.43 -8.45 22.49
C VAL A 89 1.94 -8.14 23.89
N ASP A 90 2.04 -9.14 24.77
CA ASP A 90 2.50 -8.91 26.12
C ASP A 90 4.03 -8.82 26.17
N GLY A 91 4.55 -7.86 26.93
CA GLY A 91 6.00 -7.58 26.98
C GLY A 91 6.56 -6.79 25.78
N VAL A 92 5.83 -6.68 24.67
CA VAL A 92 6.21 -5.87 23.50
C VAL A 92 5.55 -4.49 23.58
N GLN A 93 6.23 -3.55 24.25
CA GLN A 93 5.67 -2.21 24.53
C GLN A 93 5.74 -1.28 23.32
N PRO A 94 4.64 -0.61 22.92
CA PRO A 94 4.66 0.41 21.87
C PRO A 94 5.77 1.45 22.09
N GLY A 95 6.47 1.81 21.00
CA GLY A 95 7.61 2.73 21.04
C GLY A 95 8.94 2.10 21.46
N SER A 96 8.98 0.82 21.85
CA SER A 96 10.24 0.10 22.10
C SER A 96 10.89 -0.40 20.80
N LEU A 97 12.18 -0.75 20.88
CA LEU A 97 12.89 -1.37 19.76
C LEU A 97 12.36 -2.78 19.44
N ASP A 98 11.94 -3.51 20.47
CA ASP A 98 11.30 -4.81 20.34
C ASP A 98 9.97 -4.68 19.59
N PHE A 99 9.21 -3.62 19.90
CA PHE A 99 7.98 -3.31 19.17
C PHE A 99 8.24 -3.01 17.69
N ALA A 100 9.26 -2.22 17.34
CA ALA A 100 9.59 -1.99 15.94
C ALA A 100 10.02 -3.29 15.21
N ALA A 101 10.71 -4.21 15.89
CA ALA A 101 11.06 -5.50 15.30
C ALA A 101 9.82 -6.39 15.06
N ALA A 102 8.90 -6.45 16.04
CA ALA A 102 7.66 -7.19 15.93
C ALA A 102 6.67 -6.58 14.92
N ALA A 103 6.56 -5.24 14.91
CA ALA A 103 5.70 -4.51 13.99
C ALA A 103 6.14 -4.65 12.54
N ALA A 104 7.45 -4.58 12.25
CA ALA A 104 7.95 -4.80 10.89
C ALA A 104 7.54 -6.19 10.36
N PHE A 105 7.75 -7.24 11.15
CA PHE A 105 7.36 -8.60 10.77
C PHE A 105 5.85 -8.70 10.54
N ALA A 106 5.07 -8.24 11.50
CA ALA A 106 3.61 -8.33 11.45
C ALA A 106 3.04 -7.53 10.29
N ALA A 107 3.59 -6.36 9.99
CA ALA A 107 3.18 -5.53 8.87
C ALA A 107 3.46 -6.24 7.54
N THR A 108 4.68 -6.75 7.34
CA THR A 108 5.03 -7.52 6.14
C THR A 108 4.11 -8.73 5.98
N ARG A 109 3.90 -9.52 7.04
CA ARG A 109 3.05 -10.71 6.99
C ARG A 109 1.58 -10.38 6.76
N PHE A 110 1.06 -9.35 7.43
CA PHE A 110 -0.32 -8.89 7.26
C PHE A 110 -0.58 -8.42 5.81
N THR A 111 0.33 -7.63 5.24
CA THR A 111 0.26 -7.21 3.83
C THR A 111 0.28 -8.42 2.89
N LEU A 112 1.13 -9.42 3.13
CA LEU A 112 1.16 -10.64 2.32
C LEU A 112 -0.15 -11.42 2.40
N GLU A 113 -0.78 -11.50 3.56
CA GLU A 113 -2.05 -12.24 3.73
C GLU A 113 -3.22 -11.57 3.03
N VAL A 114 -3.33 -10.24 3.17
CA VAL A 114 -4.30 -9.42 2.45
C VAL A 114 -4.15 -9.66 0.94
N TRP A 115 -2.93 -9.55 0.42
CA TRP A 115 -2.73 -9.69 -1.02
C TRP A 115 -2.77 -11.14 -1.52
N ARG A 116 -2.35 -12.12 -0.71
CA ARG A 116 -2.54 -13.54 -1.01
C ARG A 116 -4.02 -13.86 -1.24
N PHE A 117 -4.90 -13.27 -0.41
CA PHE A 117 -6.33 -13.45 -0.54
C PHE A 117 -6.85 -12.93 -1.89
N TYR A 118 -6.55 -11.69 -2.26
CA TYR A 118 -7.00 -11.14 -3.56
C TYR A 118 -6.32 -11.80 -4.76
N LEU A 119 -5.07 -12.21 -4.64
CA LEU A 119 -4.35 -12.93 -5.70
C LEU A 119 -4.85 -14.36 -5.89
N GLY A 120 -5.48 -14.96 -4.86
CA GLY A 120 -5.90 -16.36 -4.86
C GLY A 120 -4.74 -17.37 -4.84
N ARG A 121 -3.51 -16.92 -4.52
CA ARG A 121 -2.29 -17.73 -4.49
C ARG A 121 -1.22 -17.14 -3.58
N ASP A 122 -0.27 -17.97 -3.19
CA ASP A 122 0.90 -17.51 -2.44
C ASP A 122 1.82 -16.65 -3.31
N VAL A 123 2.33 -15.59 -2.70
CA VAL A 123 3.42 -14.76 -3.26
C VAL A 123 4.73 -15.48 -2.99
N ARG A 124 5.47 -15.80 -4.05
CA ARG A 124 6.82 -16.34 -3.93
C ARG A 124 7.82 -15.21 -4.10
N TRP A 125 8.87 -15.23 -3.30
CA TRP A 125 9.98 -14.30 -3.47
C TRP A 125 10.63 -14.45 -4.84
N HIS A 126 10.99 -13.32 -5.45
CA HIS A 126 11.62 -13.29 -6.77
C HIS A 126 13.10 -13.74 -6.72
N PHE A 127 13.71 -13.73 -5.54
CA PHE A 127 15.08 -14.14 -5.31
C PHE A 127 15.18 -15.64 -5.03
N GLY A 128 16.33 -16.26 -5.33
CA GLY A 128 16.52 -17.71 -5.20
C GLY A 128 16.52 -18.28 -3.77
N GLY A 129 16.46 -17.42 -2.75
CA GLY A 129 16.35 -17.79 -1.34
C GLY A 129 14.90 -17.97 -0.90
N LYS A 130 14.68 -18.79 0.15
CA LYS A 130 13.33 -19.03 0.70
C LYS A 130 12.87 -17.98 1.71
N THR A 131 13.80 -17.27 2.32
CA THR A 131 13.54 -16.40 3.47
C THR A 131 14.01 -14.98 3.20
N LEU A 132 13.15 -14.01 3.47
CA LEU A 132 13.44 -12.58 3.45
C LEU A 132 14.14 -12.19 4.75
N GLU A 133 15.33 -11.60 4.65
CA GLU A 133 15.97 -10.94 5.79
C GLU A 133 15.34 -9.56 6.01
N LEU A 134 14.53 -9.44 7.08
CA LEU A 134 13.86 -8.20 7.44
C LEU A 134 14.66 -7.47 8.52
N VAL A 135 15.26 -6.35 8.17
CA VAL A 135 16.05 -5.52 9.08
C VAL A 135 15.20 -4.32 9.50
N PRO A 136 14.66 -4.28 10.72
CA PRO A 136 13.71 -3.25 11.14
C PRO A 136 14.35 -1.88 11.33
N ARG A 137 15.69 -1.82 11.40
CA ARG A 137 16.47 -0.60 11.65
C ARG A 137 17.82 -0.67 10.94
N VAL A 138 18.06 0.30 10.06
CA VAL A 138 19.36 0.53 9.42
C VAL A 138 19.72 2.01 9.50
N ARG A 139 21.02 2.36 9.48
CA ARG A 139 21.48 3.75 9.44
C ARG A 139 21.24 4.36 8.06
N SER A 140 19.99 4.70 7.80
CA SER A 140 19.53 5.35 6.57
C SER A 140 18.33 6.24 6.87
N ALA A 141 18.19 7.31 6.09
CA ALA A 141 16.96 8.12 6.05
C ALA A 141 15.94 7.59 5.03
N ASN A 142 16.01 6.29 4.71
CA ASN A 142 15.18 5.65 3.69
C ASN A 142 14.79 4.21 4.09
N ALA A 143 13.82 3.65 3.39
CA ALA A 143 13.48 2.23 3.38
C ALA A 143 13.67 1.68 1.96
N TRP A 144 14.04 0.41 1.85
CA TRP A 144 14.11 -0.24 0.54
C TRP A 144 14.11 -1.75 0.63
N VAL A 145 13.84 -2.38 -0.51
CA VAL A 145 14.02 -3.82 -0.72
C VAL A 145 15.11 -4.14 -1.74
N GLY A 146 15.62 -5.36 -1.66
CA GLY A 146 16.56 -5.93 -2.62
C GLY A 146 16.42 -7.44 -2.70
N ASP A 147 17.41 -8.09 -3.31
CA ASP A 147 17.39 -9.55 -3.46
C ASP A 147 17.69 -10.19 -2.10
N GLY A 148 16.65 -10.70 -1.44
CA GLY A 148 16.74 -11.42 -0.18
C GLY A 148 16.63 -10.57 1.09
N PHE A 149 16.34 -9.25 0.97
CA PHE A 149 16.22 -8.40 2.15
C PHE A 149 15.25 -7.23 1.99
N MET A 150 14.76 -6.76 3.14
CA MET A 150 14.11 -5.48 3.35
C MET A 150 14.85 -4.74 4.47
N GLU A 151 15.23 -3.48 4.24
CA GLU A 151 15.89 -2.64 5.23
C GLU A 151 15.04 -1.40 5.50
N LEU A 152 14.73 -1.17 6.77
CA LEU A 152 13.91 -0.06 7.22
C LEU A 152 14.78 0.92 7.99
N GLY A 153 14.92 2.13 7.47
CA GLY A 153 15.63 3.22 8.13
C GLY A 153 14.72 4.06 9.03
N PHE A 154 14.94 5.36 8.99
CA PHE A 154 14.32 6.35 9.87
C PHE A 154 13.85 7.56 9.07
N ASP A 155 12.88 8.30 9.61
CA ASP A 155 12.38 9.53 9.00
C ASP A 155 13.48 10.60 8.78
N ARG A 156 14.54 10.54 9.58
CA ARG A 156 15.77 11.32 9.46
C ARG A 156 16.95 10.42 9.78
N TYR A 157 18.13 10.81 9.31
CA TYR A 157 19.33 10.07 9.66
C TYR A 157 19.50 10.06 11.18
N PRO A 158 19.58 8.87 11.83
CA PRO A 158 19.64 8.83 13.28
C PRO A 158 21.02 9.27 13.75
N ASP A 159 21.06 10.32 14.57
CA ASP A 159 22.23 10.59 15.40
C ASP A 159 22.36 9.47 16.45
N GLU A 160 23.59 9.15 16.85
CA GLU A 160 23.92 7.93 17.61
C GLU A 160 22.98 7.72 18.82
N GLY A 161 21.99 6.83 18.66
CA GLY A 161 20.93 6.68 19.66
C GLY A 161 19.71 5.85 19.23
N TYR A 162 19.41 5.72 17.94
CA TYR A 162 18.26 4.94 17.43
C TYR A 162 16.91 5.28 18.11
N ARG A 163 16.72 6.56 18.46
CA ARG A 163 15.50 7.06 19.13
C ARG A 163 14.57 7.82 18.19
N ASP A 164 15.00 8.02 16.95
CA ASP A 164 14.16 8.63 15.92
C ASP A 164 13.10 7.65 15.44
N ARG A 165 12.14 8.22 14.73
CA ARG A 165 10.96 7.58 14.15
C ARG A 165 11.40 6.52 13.11
N PRO A 166 11.47 5.21 13.44
CA PRO A 166 11.91 4.15 12.52
C PRO A 166 10.77 3.66 11.60
N PHE A 167 10.99 3.58 10.29
CA PHE A 167 9.94 3.20 9.32
C PHE A 167 9.22 1.89 9.64
N ALA A 168 9.88 0.98 10.36
CA ALA A 168 9.29 -0.23 10.94
C ALA A 168 8.06 -0.01 11.84
N LEU A 169 7.82 1.21 12.32
CA LEU A 169 6.62 1.56 13.09
C LEU A 169 5.44 1.97 12.22
N SER A 170 5.61 2.19 10.91
CA SER A 170 4.53 2.61 10.02
C SER A 170 4.12 1.43 9.14
N LEU A 171 2.92 0.88 9.35
CA LEU A 171 2.41 -0.20 8.52
C LEU A 171 2.42 0.18 7.04
N ASP A 172 1.96 1.38 6.69
CA ASP A 172 1.88 1.81 5.29
C ASP A 172 3.25 1.86 4.59
N THR A 173 4.30 2.31 5.27
CA THR A 173 5.67 2.27 4.76
C THR A 173 6.15 0.83 4.60
N VAL A 174 5.95 -0.03 5.59
CA VAL A 174 6.34 -1.45 5.48
C VAL A 174 5.52 -2.18 4.41
N ALA A 175 4.23 -1.84 4.25
CA ALA A 175 3.36 -2.38 3.23
C ALA A 175 3.77 -1.92 1.83
N HIS A 176 4.24 -0.67 1.67
CA HIS A 176 4.82 -0.17 0.42
C HIS A 176 6.06 -0.99 0.02
N GLU A 177 7.01 -1.15 0.94
CA GLU A 177 8.20 -1.98 0.69
C GLU A 177 7.84 -3.45 0.41
N THR A 178 6.85 -3.98 1.12
CA THR A 178 6.30 -5.32 0.85
C THR A 178 5.67 -5.37 -0.53
N GLY A 179 5.01 -4.30 -0.98
CA GLY A 179 4.44 -4.15 -2.31
C GLY A 179 5.47 -4.30 -3.42
N HIS A 180 6.67 -3.72 -3.25
CA HIS A 180 7.77 -3.98 -4.18
C HIS A 180 8.13 -5.48 -4.25
N LEU A 181 8.19 -6.19 -3.12
CA LEU A 181 8.47 -7.63 -3.11
C LEU A 181 7.35 -8.44 -3.78
N ILE A 182 6.08 -8.08 -3.54
CA ILE A 182 4.93 -8.72 -4.19
C ILE A 182 5.02 -8.50 -5.71
N MET A 183 5.25 -7.26 -6.15
CA MET A 183 5.35 -6.94 -7.57
C MET A 183 6.50 -7.67 -8.24
N LYS A 184 7.67 -7.73 -7.62
CA LYS A 184 8.80 -8.52 -8.15
C LYS A 184 8.49 -10.01 -8.21
N GLY A 185 7.71 -10.55 -7.26
CA GLY A 185 7.27 -11.94 -7.25
C GLY A 185 6.23 -12.27 -8.33
N LEU A 186 5.37 -11.32 -8.69
CA LEU A 186 4.33 -11.48 -9.72
C LEU A 186 4.82 -11.16 -11.12
N LEU A 187 5.44 -9.98 -11.26
CA LEU A 187 5.88 -9.42 -12.52
C LEU A 187 7.34 -9.75 -12.81
N GLY A 188 8.08 -10.42 -11.93
CA GLY A 188 9.51 -10.59 -12.10
C GLY A 188 10.31 -9.31 -11.80
N ASN A 189 11.63 -9.43 -11.83
CA ASN A 189 12.57 -8.36 -11.46
C ASN A 189 13.68 -8.27 -12.53
N PRO A 190 13.41 -7.67 -13.71
CA PRO A 190 14.40 -7.59 -14.79
C PRO A 190 15.66 -6.83 -14.35
N PRO A 191 16.81 -7.06 -15.01
CA PRO A 191 18.03 -6.29 -14.82
C PRO A 191 17.76 -4.79 -14.85
N PHE A 192 18.53 -4.02 -14.09
CA PHE A 192 18.25 -2.58 -13.88
C PHE A 192 18.27 -1.77 -15.18
N ASP A 193 19.19 -2.09 -16.08
CA ASP A 193 19.36 -1.52 -17.41
C ASP A 193 18.25 -1.90 -18.40
N GLU A 194 17.51 -2.97 -18.13
CA GLU A 194 16.35 -3.40 -18.94
C GLU A 194 15.03 -2.80 -18.44
N ARG A 195 15.02 -2.09 -17.31
CA ARG A 195 13.79 -1.49 -16.75
C ARG A 195 13.44 -0.19 -17.47
N SER A 196 12.34 -0.22 -18.21
CA SER A 196 11.75 1.01 -18.73
C SER A 196 11.34 1.95 -17.59
N ILE A 197 11.25 3.26 -17.88
CA ILE A 197 10.76 4.23 -16.90
C ILE A 197 9.33 3.90 -16.43
N GLN A 198 8.48 3.40 -17.33
CA GLN A 198 7.12 2.98 -16.99
C GLN A 198 7.10 1.74 -16.09
N TYR A 199 8.03 0.79 -16.28
CA TYR A 199 8.17 -0.33 -15.36
C TYR A 199 8.48 0.17 -13.95
N ARG A 200 9.48 1.05 -13.81
CA ARG A 200 9.88 1.61 -12.51
C ARG A 200 8.76 2.43 -11.87
N ALA A 201 8.09 3.27 -12.66
CA ALA A 201 6.97 4.07 -12.19
C ALA A 201 5.76 3.22 -11.78
N HIS A 202 5.47 2.13 -12.50
CA HIS A 202 4.44 1.19 -12.11
C HIS A 202 4.82 0.43 -10.84
N GLU A 203 6.09 0.04 -10.66
CA GLU A 203 6.57 -0.62 -9.45
C GLU A 203 6.31 0.23 -8.20
N GLU A 204 6.57 1.54 -8.28
CA GLU A 204 6.26 2.52 -7.23
C GLU A 204 4.74 2.69 -7.02
N ALA A 205 3.99 2.89 -8.12
CA ALA A 205 2.54 3.08 -8.03
C ALA A 205 1.84 1.86 -7.43
N ALA A 206 2.25 0.65 -7.82
CA ALA A 206 1.71 -0.59 -7.31
C ALA A 206 2.08 -0.81 -5.83
N ALA A 207 3.28 -0.42 -5.40
CA ALA A 207 3.66 -0.42 -4.00
C ALA A 207 2.77 0.52 -3.15
N ASP A 208 2.48 1.72 -3.65
CA ASP A 208 1.53 2.64 -2.99
C ASP A 208 0.11 2.04 -2.91
N LEU A 209 -0.35 1.39 -3.99
CA LEU A 209 -1.67 0.76 -4.02
C LEU A 209 -1.74 -0.47 -3.09
N VAL A 210 -0.66 -1.24 -2.98
CA VAL A 210 -0.55 -2.32 -2.00
C VAL A 210 -0.72 -1.78 -0.58
N ALA A 211 -0.04 -0.68 -0.26
CA ALA A 211 -0.15 -0.01 1.03
C ALA A 211 -1.55 0.55 1.28
N LEU A 212 -2.14 1.24 0.30
CA LEU A 212 -3.51 1.76 0.37
C LEU A 212 -4.53 0.66 0.70
N ILE A 213 -4.54 -0.42 -0.09
CA ILE A 213 -5.49 -1.52 0.13
C ILE A 213 -5.25 -2.15 1.51
N THR A 214 -3.99 -2.36 1.91
CA THR A 214 -3.67 -2.88 3.25
C THR A 214 -4.20 -1.97 4.36
N LEU A 215 -4.01 -0.66 4.24
CA LEU A 215 -4.49 0.34 5.20
C LEU A 215 -6.00 0.33 5.37
N THR A 216 -6.74 0.16 4.27
CA THR A 216 -8.21 0.10 4.29
C THR A 216 -8.79 -1.14 4.99
N HIS A 217 -7.96 -2.06 5.50
CA HIS A 217 -8.39 -3.13 6.41
C HIS A 217 -8.40 -2.71 7.90
N PHE A 218 -8.04 -1.47 8.21
CA PHE A 218 -8.15 -0.91 9.56
C PHE A 218 -9.36 0.01 9.65
N ASP A 219 -10.36 -0.39 10.44
CA ASP A 219 -11.59 0.38 10.64
C ASP A 219 -11.30 1.79 11.16
N SER A 220 -10.27 1.95 12.00
CA SER A 220 -9.87 3.24 12.53
C SER A 220 -9.43 4.20 11.42
N VAL A 221 -8.71 3.70 10.41
CA VAL A 221 -8.18 4.44 9.26
C VAL A 221 -9.32 4.87 8.35
N VAL A 222 -10.21 3.93 8.00
CA VAL A 222 -11.38 4.23 7.17
C VAL A 222 -12.28 5.24 7.85
N ALA A 223 -12.60 5.02 9.12
CA ALA A 223 -13.44 5.94 9.88
C ALA A 223 -12.78 7.32 10.04
N ALA A 224 -11.45 7.39 10.21
CA ALA A 224 -10.73 8.65 10.26
C ALA A 224 -10.79 9.40 8.92
N ALA A 225 -10.63 8.71 7.79
CA ALA A 225 -10.71 9.31 6.47
C ALA A 225 -12.11 9.84 6.15
N LEU A 226 -13.15 9.05 6.45
CA LEU A 226 -14.55 9.47 6.28
C LEU A 226 -14.88 10.69 7.16
N ARG A 227 -14.48 10.66 8.45
CA ARG A 227 -14.68 11.82 9.35
C ARG A 227 -13.94 13.05 8.85
N ARG A 228 -12.69 12.91 8.42
CA ARG A 228 -11.85 14.03 7.95
C ARG A 228 -12.45 14.74 6.74
N THR A 229 -13.11 13.99 5.87
CA THR A 229 -13.59 14.47 4.57
C THR A 229 -15.11 14.64 4.50
N GLY A 230 -15.83 14.40 5.60
CA GLY A 230 -17.30 14.40 5.63
C GLY A 230 -17.91 13.35 4.70
N GLY A 231 -17.22 12.22 4.51
CA GLY A 231 -17.63 11.13 3.63
C GLY A 231 -17.30 11.31 2.14
N LEU A 232 -16.88 12.49 1.70
CA LEU A 232 -16.57 12.75 0.28
C LEU A 232 -15.17 12.26 -0.13
N LEU A 233 -14.27 11.95 0.79
CA LEU A 233 -12.91 11.45 0.49
C LEU A 233 -12.07 12.30 -0.51
N HIS A 234 -12.43 13.58 -0.68
CA HIS A 234 -11.64 14.54 -1.47
C HIS A 234 -10.59 15.21 -0.58
N GLY A 235 -9.37 15.34 -1.12
CA GLY A 235 -8.23 15.99 -0.44
C GLY A 235 -7.56 15.11 0.62
N ASP A 236 -6.79 15.76 1.50
CA ASP A 236 -5.93 15.13 2.48
C ASP A 236 -6.70 14.25 3.49
N SER A 237 -6.37 12.96 3.49
CA SER A 237 -6.84 11.97 4.46
C SER A 237 -5.83 10.86 4.63
N ALA A 238 -6.05 9.98 5.62
CA ALA A 238 -5.23 8.78 5.82
C ALA A 238 -5.18 7.84 4.60
N LEU A 239 -6.14 7.96 3.66
CA LEU A 239 -6.17 7.17 2.43
C LEU A 239 -5.50 7.85 1.24
N SER A 240 -5.47 9.19 1.20
CA SER A 240 -4.81 9.91 0.11
C SER A 240 -3.32 10.10 0.36
N LEU A 241 -2.90 10.03 1.62
CA LEU A 241 -1.53 10.22 2.09
C LEU A 241 -0.94 8.85 2.44
N VAL A 242 -0.20 8.24 1.52
CA VAL A 242 0.33 6.87 1.70
C VAL A 242 1.85 6.88 1.77
N SER A 243 2.41 6.15 2.74
CA SER A 243 3.84 5.97 2.93
C SER A 243 4.60 7.30 3.08
N GLU A 244 4.03 8.24 3.84
CA GLU A 244 4.56 9.60 4.01
C GLU A 244 5.59 9.78 5.11
N TRP A 245 5.91 8.71 5.85
CA TRP A 245 6.92 8.85 6.88
C TRP A 245 8.29 9.18 6.26
N GLY A 246 8.89 10.30 6.69
CA GLY A 246 10.23 10.73 6.27
C GLY A 246 10.31 12.04 5.49
N ARG A 247 9.24 12.50 4.82
CA ARG A 247 9.30 13.76 4.07
C ARG A 247 8.80 14.90 4.98
N THR A 248 9.74 15.42 5.77
CA THR A 248 9.53 16.47 6.79
C THR A 248 8.55 17.56 6.35
N ARG A 249 7.86 18.18 7.32
CA ARG A 249 6.99 19.38 7.22
C ARG A 249 7.52 20.57 6.37
N ARG A 250 8.75 20.52 5.83
CA ARG A 250 9.31 21.50 4.88
C ARG A 250 9.21 21.08 3.40
N LEU A 251 8.90 19.82 3.09
CA LEU A 251 8.74 19.30 1.73
C LEU A 251 7.30 18.78 1.55
N LYS A 252 6.31 19.67 1.63
CA LYS A 252 4.93 19.37 1.18
C LYS A 252 4.84 18.99 -0.31
N ARG A 253 5.92 19.18 -1.07
CA ARG A 253 6.02 18.84 -2.50
C ARG A 253 6.26 17.35 -2.77
N ASP A 254 6.50 16.58 -1.72
CA ASP A 254 7.17 15.28 -1.78
C ASP A 254 6.30 14.16 -1.19
N ALA A 255 5.21 14.49 -0.50
CA ALA A 255 4.19 13.54 -0.06
C ALA A 255 3.58 12.79 -1.26
N ARG A 256 3.54 11.45 -1.23
CA ARG A 256 2.88 10.62 -2.26
C ARG A 256 1.37 10.74 -2.08
N HIS A 257 0.83 11.80 -2.65
CA HIS A 257 -0.57 12.14 -2.54
C HIS A 257 -1.36 11.47 -3.67
N LEU A 258 -2.13 10.44 -3.33
CA LEU A 258 -2.96 9.71 -4.30
C LEU A 258 -4.11 10.58 -4.85
N PHE A 259 -4.54 11.58 -4.10
CA PHE A 259 -5.48 12.60 -4.58
C PHE A 259 -4.72 13.73 -5.31
N ASN A 260 -4.18 13.44 -6.50
CA ASN A 260 -3.41 14.38 -7.33
C ASN A 260 -4.01 14.52 -8.74
N ALA A 261 -3.58 15.46 -9.58
CA ALA A 261 -4.02 15.61 -10.98
C ALA A 261 -2.88 15.35 -11.99
N VAL A 262 -1.85 14.61 -11.60
CA VAL A 262 -0.66 14.36 -12.43
C VAL A 262 -1.06 13.60 -13.69
N ARG A 263 -0.55 14.08 -14.83
CA ARG A 263 -0.77 13.53 -16.18
C ARG A 263 0.55 13.03 -16.76
N VAL A 264 0.52 11.90 -17.47
CA VAL A 264 1.72 11.33 -18.11
C VAL A 264 2.36 12.32 -19.08
N THR A 265 1.57 13.07 -19.85
CA THR A 265 2.10 14.03 -20.82
C THR A 265 2.85 15.18 -20.14
N ALA A 266 2.33 15.69 -19.02
CA ALA A 266 2.94 16.77 -18.27
C ALA A 266 4.31 16.38 -17.69
N VAL A 267 4.42 15.18 -17.11
CA VAL A 267 5.70 14.66 -16.58
C VAL A 267 6.73 14.52 -17.70
N ARG A 268 6.33 14.01 -18.87
CA ARG A 268 7.22 13.85 -20.04
C ARG A 268 7.66 15.18 -20.65
N GLN A 269 6.89 16.25 -20.49
CA GLN A 269 7.17 17.57 -21.06
C GLN A 269 8.06 18.46 -20.18
N ALA A 270 8.29 18.09 -18.91
CA ALA A 270 8.98 18.92 -17.92
C ALA A 270 10.48 19.20 -18.21
N GLN A 271 11.02 18.78 -19.36
CA GLN A 271 12.41 19.00 -19.80
C GLN A 271 13.49 18.53 -18.81
N ASP A 272 13.16 17.60 -17.92
CA ASP A 272 14.15 16.94 -17.07
C ASP A 272 14.92 15.88 -17.89
N PRO A 273 16.27 15.87 -17.90
CA PRO A 273 17.06 14.86 -18.59
C PRO A 273 16.75 13.41 -18.18
N GLU A 274 16.16 13.18 -17.00
CA GLU A 274 15.55 11.90 -16.64
C GLU A 274 14.17 12.11 -15.99
N PRO A 275 13.04 11.77 -16.66
CA PRO A 275 11.73 11.89 -16.03
C PRO A 275 11.69 11.03 -14.75
N ASP A 276 11.34 11.66 -13.62
CA ASP A 276 11.32 10.98 -12.34
C ASP A 276 10.22 9.90 -12.33
N LYS A 277 10.63 8.66 -12.02
CA LYS A 277 9.72 7.52 -11.88
C LYS A 277 8.65 7.80 -10.81
N TYR A 278 8.98 8.59 -9.79
CA TYR A 278 8.05 8.94 -8.71
C TYR A 278 6.95 9.87 -9.21
N ASP A 279 7.29 10.88 -10.02
CA ASP A 279 6.28 11.76 -10.62
C ASP A 279 5.40 11.00 -11.61
N LEU A 280 6.00 10.12 -12.41
CA LEU A 280 5.23 9.29 -13.35
C LEU A 280 4.32 8.28 -12.63
N SER A 281 4.72 7.78 -11.46
CA SER A 281 3.90 6.84 -10.69
C SER A 281 2.60 7.48 -10.18
N LEU A 282 2.64 8.77 -9.82
CA LEU A 282 1.47 9.54 -9.34
C LEU A 282 0.32 9.60 -10.35
N ALA A 283 0.62 9.57 -11.65
CA ALA A 283 -0.42 9.49 -12.69
C ALA A 283 -1.20 8.17 -12.59
N PHE A 284 -0.50 7.04 -12.43
CA PHE A 284 -1.14 5.72 -12.36
C PHE A 284 -1.84 5.51 -11.02
N SER A 285 -1.17 5.82 -9.91
CA SER A 285 -1.73 5.65 -8.57
C SER A 285 -2.90 6.61 -8.33
N GLY A 286 -2.83 7.84 -8.86
CA GLY A 286 -3.92 8.81 -8.83
C GLY A 286 -5.14 8.38 -9.65
N ALA A 287 -4.94 7.87 -10.88
CA ALA A 287 -6.04 7.29 -11.66
C ALA A 287 -6.73 6.14 -10.91
N THR A 288 -5.94 5.26 -10.28
CA THR A 288 -6.47 4.12 -9.54
C THR A 288 -7.21 4.55 -8.27
N PHE A 289 -6.73 5.61 -7.59
CA PHE A 289 -7.45 6.20 -6.46
C PHE A 289 -8.78 6.82 -6.91
N ASP A 290 -8.82 7.47 -8.08
CA ASP A 290 -10.07 7.98 -8.65
C ASP A 290 -11.07 6.87 -8.98
N VAL A 291 -10.59 5.68 -9.37
CA VAL A 291 -11.43 4.47 -9.52
C VAL A 291 -11.99 4.04 -8.16
N LEU A 292 -11.18 3.97 -7.10
CA LEU A 292 -11.66 3.62 -5.75
C LEU A 292 -12.80 4.56 -5.32
N LEU A 293 -12.58 5.87 -5.47
CA LEU A 293 -13.58 6.88 -5.12
C LEU A 293 -14.84 6.75 -5.98
N GLY A 294 -14.69 6.53 -7.29
CA GLY A 294 -15.82 6.33 -8.19
C GLY A 294 -16.67 5.11 -7.85
N LEU A 295 -16.03 3.97 -7.53
CA LEU A 295 -16.70 2.75 -7.08
C LEU A 295 -17.47 3.01 -5.78
N TYR A 296 -16.85 3.69 -4.82
CA TYR A 296 -17.47 4.06 -3.56
C TYR A 296 -18.70 4.97 -3.76
N TYR A 297 -18.60 6.02 -4.59
CA TYR A 297 -19.74 6.91 -4.85
C TYR A 297 -20.86 6.22 -5.62
N ALA A 298 -20.53 5.33 -6.56
CA ALA A 298 -21.51 4.51 -7.26
C ALA A 298 -22.25 3.60 -6.27
N ALA A 299 -21.54 2.95 -5.36
CA ALA A 299 -22.14 2.12 -4.31
C ALA A 299 -23.09 2.91 -3.40
N LEU A 300 -22.73 4.14 -3.03
CA LEU A 300 -23.60 5.02 -2.26
C LEU A 300 -24.87 5.40 -3.01
N ALA A 301 -24.77 5.69 -4.31
CA ALA A 301 -25.91 6.02 -5.15
C ALA A 301 -26.85 4.83 -5.32
N GLU A 302 -26.30 3.65 -5.64
CA GLU A 302 -27.05 2.39 -5.75
C GLU A 302 -27.82 2.05 -4.47
N ARG A 303 -27.26 2.37 -3.29
CA ARG A 303 -27.89 2.15 -1.97
C ARG A 303 -28.81 3.29 -1.55
N GLY A 304 -29.01 4.32 -2.38
CA GLY A 304 -29.86 5.47 -2.06
C GLY A 304 -29.34 6.32 -0.90
N HIS A 305 -28.02 6.35 -0.69
CA HIS A 305 -27.36 7.19 0.31
C HIS A 305 -27.06 8.60 -0.20
N ILE A 306 -26.86 8.72 -1.51
CA ILE A 306 -26.83 9.96 -2.28
C ILE A 306 -27.59 9.74 -3.59
N ASP A 307 -27.94 10.81 -4.31
CA ASP A 307 -28.51 10.67 -5.65
C ASP A 307 -27.41 10.49 -6.73
N ASP A 308 -27.80 9.93 -7.87
CA ASP A 308 -26.89 9.69 -9.01
C ASP A 308 -26.23 10.96 -9.53
N ALA A 309 -26.93 12.10 -9.48
CA ALA A 309 -26.41 13.37 -9.94
C ALA A 309 -25.27 13.86 -9.03
N THR A 310 -25.39 13.63 -7.73
CA THR A 310 -24.40 13.91 -6.70
C THR A 310 -23.19 13.00 -6.87
N ALA A 311 -23.40 11.69 -7.05
CA ALA A 311 -22.31 10.74 -7.31
C ALA A 311 -21.53 11.11 -8.58
N ARG A 312 -22.22 11.40 -9.69
CA ARG A 312 -21.57 11.85 -10.94
C ARG A 312 -20.86 13.21 -10.80
N ALA A 313 -21.35 14.09 -9.92
CA ALA A 313 -20.74 15.39 -9.67
C ALA A 313 -19.57 15.34 -8.67
N ALA A 314 -19.42 14.24 -7.91
CA ALA A 314 -18.32 13.99 -6.98
C ALA A 314 -16.99 13.59 -7.67
N ARG A 315 -16.90 13.79 -8.99
CA ARG A 315 -15.68 13.54 -9.78
C ARG A 315 -14.49 14.35 -9.27
N HIS A 316 -13.33 13.73 -9.39
CA HIS A 316 -12.04 14.26 -8.99
C HIS A 316 -11.75 15.64 -9.61
N ARG A 317 -11.40 16.61 -8.75
CA ARG A 317 -10.93 17.95 -9.13
C ARG A 317 -9.92 18.42 -8.07
N VAL A 318 -8.61 18.35 -8.35
CA VAL A 318 -7.61 18.86 -7.39
C VAL A 318 -7.65 20.39 -7.30
N ASP A 319 -7.83 21.06 -8.43
CA ASP A 319 -7.69 22.52 -8.51
C ASP A 319 -8.94 23.30 -8.06
N ALA A 320 -10.02 22.59 -7.70
CA ALA A 320 -11.25 23.22 -7.27
C ALA A 320 -12.00 22.33 -6.27
N PRO A 321 -12.55 22.91 -5.18
CA PRO A 321 -13.38 22.13 -4.27
C PRO A 321 -14.61 21.59 -5.00
N ALA A 322 -15.05 20.39 -4.64
CA ALA A 322 -16.31 19.84 -5.13
C ALA A 322 -17.48 20.82 -4.89
N PRO A 323 -18.51 20.89 -5.73
CA PRO A 323 -19.63 21.82 -5.55
C PRO A 323 -20.24 21.74 -4.15
N ALA A 324 -20.66 22.88 -3.57
CA ALA A 324 -21.18 22.93 -2.20
C ALA A 324 -22.31 21.90 -1.97
N ARG A 325 -23.25 21.80 -2.92
CA ARG A 325 -24.34 20.80 -2.91
C ARG A 325 -23.85 19.36 -2.75
N VAL A 326 -22.71 19.02 -3.38
CA VAL A 326 -22.11 17.68 -3.30
C VAL A 326 -21.51 17.48 -1.91
N ARG A 327 -20.68 18.42 -1.45
CA ARG A 327 -20.07 18.34 -0.11
C ARG A 327 -21.12 18.22 0.99
N GLU A 328 -22.20 19.00 0.90
CA GLU A 328 -23.31 18.96 1.86
C GLU A 328 -24.10 17.65 1.80
N ALA A 329 -24.33 17.09 0.60
CA ALA A 329 -25.01 15.81 0.46
C ALA A 329 -24.21 14.67 1.13
N PHE A 330 -22.90 14.62 0.89
CA PHE A 330 -22.02 13.66 1.56
C PHE A 330 -21.95 13.89 3.06
N ALA A 331 -21.82 15.14 3.51
CA ALA A 331 -21.78 15.45 4.94
C ALA A 331 -23.09 15.03 5.66
N ARG A 332 -24.25 15.25 5.02
CA ARG A 332 -25.54 14.78 5.54
C ARG A 332 -25.63 13.26 5.58
N ALA A 333 -25.20 12.59 4.49
CA ALA A 333 -25.18 11.13 4.43
C ALA A 333 -24.29 10.56 5.52
N HIS A 334 -23.06 11.09 5.68
CA HIS A 334 -22.12 10.67 6.71
C HIS A 334 -22.63 10.90 8.14
N ALA A 335 -23.30 12.03 8.40
CA ALA A 335 -23.83 12.34 9.73
C ALA A 335 -24.92 11.35 10.20
N VAL A 336 -25.66 10.74 9.26
CA VAL A 336 -26.81 9.86 9.57
C VAL A 336 -26.51 8.38 9.27
N ARG A 337 -25.58 8.10 8.36
CA ARG A 337 -25.32 6.77 7.77
C ARG A 337 -23.83 6.43 7.71
N ALA A 338 -23.09 6.77 8.78
CA ALA A 338 -21.64 6.58 8.80
C ALA A 338 -21.21 5.12 8.58
N ALA A 339 -21.96 4.16 9.14
CA ALA A 339 -21.66 2.73 9.00
C ALA A 339 -21.87 2.25 7.55
N GLU A 340 -22.89 2.75 6.87
CA GLU A 340 -23.19 2.39 5.50
C GLU A 340 -22.20 3.00 4.51
N LEU A 341 -21.70 4.21 4.80
CA LEU A 341 -20.57 4.80 4.05
C LEU A 341 -19.29 4.00 4.26
N HIS A 342 -19.03 3.53 5.48
CA HIS A 342 -17.92 2.65 5.77
C HIS A 342 -18.01 1.38 4.92
N GLU A 343 -19.11 0.63 5.01
CA GLU A 343 -19.28 -0.60 4.23
C GLU A 343 -19.19 -0.37 2.72
N ALA A 344 -19.75 0.72 2.20
CA ALA A 344 -19.63 1.05 0.78
C ALA A 344 -18.17 1.26 0.34
N LEU A 345 -17.33 1.85 1.20
CA LEU A 345 -15.90 1.98 0.92
C LEU A 345 -15.17 0.65 1.00
N LEU A 346 -15.54 -0.24 1.93
CA LEU A 346 -14.95 -1.57 2.02
C LEU A 346 -15.28 -2.42 0.78
N ASP A 347 -16.50 -2.31 0.24
CA ASP A 347 -16.86 -3.01 -0.99
C ASP A 347 -16.11 -2.44 -2.21
N ALA A 348 -15.94 -1.13 -2.28
CA ALA A 348 -15.14 -0.49 -3.31
C ALA A 348 -13.66 -0.93 -3.25
N ARG A 349 -13.10 -1.05 -2.04
CA ARG A 349 -11.77 -1.63 -1.80
C ARG A 349 -11.71 -3.06 -2.32
N ASP A 350 -12.63 -3.92 -1.91
CA ASP A 350 -12.60 -5.36 -2.23
C ASP A 350 -12.70 -5.60 -3.73
N HIS A 351 -13.55 -4.83 -4.42
CA HIS A 351 -13.66 -4.85 -5.88
C HIS A 351 -12.36 -4.39 -6.55
N LEU A 352 -11.84 -3.22 -6.17
CA LEU A 352 -10.61 -2.68 -6.76
C LEU A 352 -9.40 -3.59 -6.54
N ALA A 353 -9.25 -4.13 -5.32
CA ALA A 353 -8.16 -5.05 -4.99
C ALA A 353 -8.22 -6.32 -5.84
N SER A 354 -9.43 -6.86 -6.08
CA SER A 354 -9.64 -8.01 -6.97
C SER A 354 -9.27 -7.70 -8.42
N VAL A 355 -9.67 -6.53 -8.93
CA VAL A 355 -9.34 -6.06 -10.29
C VAL A 355 -7.83 -5.88 -10.47
N LEU A 356 -7.16 -5.23 -9.50
CA LEU A 356 -5.70 -5.06 -9.49
C LEU A 356 -4.97 -6.41 -9.46
N ALA A 357 -5.41 -7.31 -8.57
CA ALA A 357 -4.79 -8.63 -8.42
C ALA A 357 -4.90 -9.49 -9.68
N GLY A 358 -6.05 -9.49 -10.36
CA GLY A 358 -6.20 -10.20 -11.63
C GLY A 358 -5.42 -9.55 -12.77
N ALA A 359 -5.44 -8.21 -12.87
CA ALA A 359 -4.71 -7.48 -13.90
C ALA A 359 -3.18 -7.69 -13.80
N TRP A 360 -2.61 -7.59 -12.59
CA TRP A 360 -1.17 -7.79 -12.40
C TRP A 360 -0.73 -9.22 -12.72
N GLN A 361 -1.59 -10.23 -12.51
CA GLN A 361 -1.29 -11.61 -12.90
C GLN A 361 -1.35 -11.84 -14.42
N ALA A 362 -2.00 -10.94 -15.18
CA ALA A 362 -2.12 -11.05 -16.62
C ALA A 362 -1.04 -10.29 -17.40
N VAL A 363 -0.30 -9.38 -16.76
CA VAL A 363 0.72 -8.54 -17.42
C VAL A 363 2.10 -9.18 -17.35
N ARG A 364 2.87 -9.10 -18.44
CA ARG A 364 4.25 -9.60 -18.52
C ARG A 364 5.29 -8.51 -18.28
N PRO A 365 6.37 -8.76 -17.51
CA PRO A 365 7.43 -7.79 -17.18
C PRO A 365 8.00 -7.06 -18.38
N GLU A 366 8.40 -7.81 -19.40
CA GLU A 366 9.18 -7.32 -20.55
C GLU A 366 8.37 -6.34 -21.40
N SER A 367 7.06 -6.36 -21.18
CA SER A 367 6.07 -5.65 -21.96
C SER A 367 5.36 -4.57 -21.13
N LEU A 368 5.72 -4.37 -19.86
CA LEU A 368 4.92 -3.55 -18.95
C LEU A 368 4.87 -2.07 -19.37
N THR A 369 3.66 -1.60 -19.60
CA THR A 369 3.32 -0.19 -19.81
C THR A 369 2.01 0.13 -19.09
N PHE A 370 1.76 1.39 -18.75
CA PHE A 370 0.49 1.80 -18.14
C PHE A 370 -0.71 1.43 -19.02
N ALA A 371 -0.58 1.58 -20.34
CA ALA A 371 -1.61 1.21 -21.31
C ALA A 371 -1.97 -0.29 -21.27
N ARG A 372 -0.96 -1.16 -21.13
CA ARG A 372 -1.18 -2.62 -21.03
C ARG A 372 -1.77 -3.03 -19.69
N VAL A 373 -1.35 -2.38 -18.60
CA VAL A 373 -1.94 -2.61 -17.28
C VAL A 373 -3.40 -2.15 -17.29
N LEU A 374 -3.73 -0.98 -17.84
CA LEU A 374 -5.10 -0.52 -18.00
C LEU A 374 -5.97 -1.49 -18.81
N ALA A 375 -5.47 -1.98 -19.95
CA ALA A 375 -6.18 -2.98 -20.73
C ALA A 375 -6.43 -4.27 -19.93
N ALA A 376 -5.51 -4.65 -19.04
CA ALA A 376 -5.69 -5.79 -18.14
C ALA A 376 -6.70 -5.50 -17.02
N LEU A 377 -6.73 -4.28 -16.46
CA LEU A 377 -7.74 -3.85 -15.48
C LEU A 377 -9.15 -3.92 -16.06
N LEU A 378 -9.34 -3.39 -17.28
CA LEU A 378 -10.65 -3.41 -17.96
C LEU A 378 -11.14 -4.84 -18.20
N ARG A 379 -10.28 -5.72 -18.73
CA ARG A 379 -10.63 -7.14 -18.94
C ARG A 379 -10.95 -7.87 -17.64
N GLU A 380 -10.21 -7.58 -16.58
CA GLU A 380 -10.44 -8.23 -15.29
C GLU A 380 -11.75 -7.76 -14.64
N ASP A 381 -12.05 -6.46 -14.73
CA ASP A 381 -13.32 -5.90 -14.29
C ASP A 381 -14.51 -6.53 -15.04
N GLU A 382 -14.42 -6.66 -16.37
CA GLU A 382 -15.42 -7.38 -17.18
C GLU A 382 -15.59 -8.85 -16.77
N ARG A 383 -14.48 -9.54 -16.49
CA ARG A 383 -14.48 -10.94 -16.05
C ARG A 383 -15.19 -11.08 -14.70
N LEU A 384 -14.87 -10.21 -13.73
CA LEU A 384 -15.47 -10.19 -12.41
C LEU A 384 -16.97 -9.83 -12.48
N ALA A 385 -17.32 -8.83 -13.29
CA ALA A 385 -18.69 -8.42 -13.53
C ALA A 385 -19.54 -9.56 -14.12
N THR A 386 -19.02 -10.25 -15.15
CA THR A 386 -19.67 -11.41 -15.77
C THR A 386 -19.86 -12.54 -14.76
N SER A 387 -18.83 -12.87 -13.99
CA SER A 387 -18.87 -13.94 -12.98
C SER A 387 -19.82 -13.61 -11.82
N GLY A 388 -19.94 -12.33 -11.48
CA GLY A 388 -20.79 -11.82 -10.40
C GLY A 388 -22.19 -11.39 -10.82
N GLY A 389 -22.57 -11.58 -12.09
CA GLY A 389 -23.89 -11.22 -12.62
C GLY A 389 -24.21 -9.72 -12.55
N ARG A 390 -23.21 -8.86 -12.80
CA ARG A 390 -23.31 -7.40 -12.67
C ARG A 390 -22.74 -6.68 -13.89
N PRO A 391 -23.12 -5.40 -14.12
CA PRO A 391 -22.46 -4.58 -15.12
C PRO A 391 -21.01 -4.28 -14.70
N PRO A 392 -20.07 -4.22 -15.65
CA PRO A 392 -18.71 -3.78 -15.37
C PRO A 392 -18.65 -2.27 -15.09
N HIS A 393 -17.57 -1.84 -14.45
CA HIS A 393 -17.20 -0.45 -14.20
C HIS A 393 -16.17 0.05 -15.21
N THR A 394 -16.05 -0.57 -16.38
CA THR A 394 -15.06 -0.23 -17.43
C THR A 394 -15.10 1.24 -17.83
N GLU A 395 -16.28 1.85 -17.97
CA GLU A 395 -16.41 3.28 -18.29
C GLU A 395 -15.80 4.17 -17.20
N LEU A 396 -16.01 3.82 -15.93
CA LEU A 396 -15.42 4.54 -14.79
C LEU A 396 -13.90 4.39 -14.80
N ILE A 397 -13.41 3.17 -14.97
CA ILE A 397 -11.96 2.86 -15.01
C ILE A 397 -11.30 3.62 -16.16
N GLN A 398 -11.84 3.52 -17.37
CA GLN A 398 -11.30 4.19 -18.53
C GLN A 398 -11.32 5.72 -18.38
N ALA A 399 -12.40 6.30 -17.85
CA ALA A 399 -12.49 7.74 -17.63
C ALA A 399 -11.45 8.24 -16.61
N ALA A 400 -11.21 7.49 -15.52
CA ALA A 400 -10.22 7.84 -14.51
C ALA A 400 -8.80 7.85 -15.07
N PHE A 401 -8.45 6.87 -15.90
CA PHE A 401 -7.14 6.78 -16.52
C PHE A 401 -6.95 7.76 -17.70
N ALA A 402 -7.98 7.99 -18.50
CA ALA A 402 -7.96 8.98 -19.58
C ALA A 402 -7.70 10.40 -19.04
N ALA A 403 -8.22 10.73 -17.85
CA ALA A 403 -7.92 11.99 -17.17
C ALA A 403 -6.41 12.19 -16.89
N ARG A 404 -5.62 11.11 -16.91
CA ARG A 404 -4.16 11.12 -16.68
C ARG A 404 -3.33 10.86 -17.94
N ASP A 405 -3.97 10.91 -19.11
CA ASP A 405 -3.40 10.58 -20.43
C ASP A 405 -2.91 9.13 -20.54
N ILE A 406 -3.65 8.20 -19.92
CA ILE A 406 -3.40 6.77 -20.05
C ILE A 406 -4.57 6.15 -20.78
N GLU A 407 -4.33 5.74 -22.03
CA GLU A 407 -5.29 5.01 -22.85
C GLU A 407 -4.94 3.51 -22.88
N PRO A 408 -5.92 2.61 -22.99
CA PRO A 408 -5.65 1.18 -23.02
C PRO A 408 -4.86 0.79 -24.27
N ALA A 409 -3.97 -0.19 -24.12
CA ALA A 409 -3.36 -0.83 -25.28
C ALA A 409 -4.44 -1.56 -26.10
N ALA A 410 -4.31 -1.51 -27.43
CA ALA A 410 -5.19 -2.18 -28.38
C ALA A 410 -5.24 -3.70 -28.17
#